data_AF-A0A2S1LQ07-F1
#
_entry.id   AF-A0A2S1LQ07-F1
#
_cell.length_a   1.000
_cell.length_b   1.000
_cell.length_c   1.000
_cell.angle_alpha   90.00
_cell.angle_beta   90.00
_cell.angle_gamma   90.00
#
_symmetry.space_group_name_H-M   'P 1'
#
loop_
_entity.id
_entity.type
_entity.pdbx_description
1 polymer ?
#
loop_
_entity_poly.entity_id
_entity_poly.type
_entity_poly.pdbx_seq_one_letter_code
_entity_poly.pdbx_strand_id
1 'polypeptide(L)'
;MNELLEIVTLHDYNLAIKTLTFRNKLIIDNKINDAHIIKYKDYKEKANINLNDIVSILESKDEMKIVVNYVSKKLVKYDGCDEQEYPDGEEPDEDEKDIIVSSNNEYYITFLIYHLIEYCVLKKNRDYIDEYVKLIRIPNSKKYAKELKEIFAQVKN
;
A
#
# COMPACT_ATOMS: atom_id res chain seq x y z
N MET A 1 18.84 -9.85 9.07
CA MET A 1 18.10 -10.18 7.84
C MET A 1 17.11 -9.04 7.61
N ASN A 2 16.83 -8.68 6.36
CA ASN A 2 16.00 -7.51 6.06
C ASN A 2 14.54 -7.96 5.95
N GLU A 3 13.70 -7.53 6.90
CA GLU A 3 12.29 -7.90 6.99
C GLU A 3 11.51 -7.69 5.68
N LEU A 4 11.79 -6.60 4.94
CA LEU A 4 11.17 -6.37 3.64
C LEU A 4 11.54 -7.46 2.63
N LEU A 5 12.81 -7.89 2.60
CA LEU A 5 13.27 -8.97 1.73
C LEU A 5 12.66 -10.32 2.15
N GLU A 6 12.47 -10.54 3.44
CA GLU A 6 11.81 -11.74 3.95
C GLU A 6 10.37 -11.82 3.42
N ILE A 7 9.61 -10.73 3.50
CA ILE A 7 8.21 -10.70 3.07
C ILE A 7 8.07 -10.86 1.54
N VAL A 8 8.83 -10.09 0.75
CA VAL A 8 8.70 -10.10 -0.71
C VAL A 8 9.15 -11.42 -1.37
N THR A 9 9.88 -12.26 -0.64
CA THR A 9 10.28 -13.59 -1.09
C THR A 9 9.29 -14.70 -0.70
N LEU A 10 8.28 -14.40 0.13
CA LEU A 10 7.24 -15.36 0.50
C LEU A 10 6.42 -15.81 -0.71
N HIS A 11 6.06 -17.09 -0.73
CA HIS A 11 5.23 -17.67 -1.79
C HIS A 11 3.89 -16.95 -1.93
N ASP A 12 3.20 -16.71 -0.82
CA ASP A 12 1.87 -16.10 -0.80
C ASP A 12 1.90 -14.62 -1.22
N TYR A 13 2.96 -13.90 -0.87
CA TYR A 13 3.18 -12.54 -1.38
C TYR A 13 3.32 -12.55 -2.91
N ASN A 14 4.14 -13.44 -3.44
CA ASN A 14 4.35 -13.57 -4.89
C ASN A 14 3.07 -14.04 -5.62
N LEU A 15 2.25 -14.88 -4.99
CA LEU A 15 0.96 -15.29 -5.53
C LEU A 15 -0.03 -14.11 -5.60
N ALA A 16 -0.06 -13.27 -4.56
CA ALA A 16 -0.85 -12.05 -4.54
C ALA A 16 -0.42 -11.06 -5.64
N ILE A 17 0.89 -10.82 -5.78
CA ILE A 17 1.46 -10.00 -6.85
C ILE A 17 1.04 -10.53 -8.22
N LYS A 18 1.21 -11.83 -8.51
CA LYS A 18 0.79 -12.43 -9.79
C LYS A 18 -0.70 -12.23 -10.06
N THR A 19 -1.53 -12.37 -9.03
CA THR A 19 -2.98 -12.19 -9.14
C THR A 19 -3.32 -10.73 -9.48
N LEU A 20 -2.71 -9.77 -8.79
CA LEU A 20 -2.90 -8.34 -9.03
C LEU A 20 -2.38 -7.91 -10.41
N THR A 21 -1.19 -8.36 -10.80
CA THR A 21 -0.62 -8.16 -12.13
C THR A 21 -1.55 -8.65 -13.22
N PHE A 22 -2.11 -9.85 -13.09
CA PHE A 22 -3.06 -10.39 -14.06
C PHE A 22 -4.36 -9.58 -14.13
N ARG A 23 -4.96 -9.25 -12.97
CA ARG A 23 -6.26 -8.56 -12.89
C ARG A 23 -6.19 -7.10 -13.33
N ASN A 24 -5.12 -6.41 -12.97
CA ASN A 24 -4.97 -4.97 -13.12
C ASN A 24 -3.96 -4.57 -14.21
N LYS A 25 -3.43 -5.56 -14.95
CA LYS A 25 -2.46 -5.35 -16.05
C LYS A 25 -1.22 -4.55 -15.60
N LEU A 26 -0.69 -4.91 -14.44
CA LEU A 26 0.47 -4.24 -13.84
C LEU A 26 1.78 -4.80 -14.39
N ILE A 27 2.80 -3.97 -14.53
CA ILE A 27 4.17 -4.37 -14.80
C ILE A 27 4.96 -4.24 -13.50
N ILE A 28 5.66 -5.29 -13.08
CA ILE A 28 6.39 -5.30 -11.81
C ILE A 28 7.90 -5.30 -12.05
N ASP A 29 8.61 -4.28 -11.58
CA ASP A 29 10.07 -4.27 -11.45
C ASP A 29 10.48 -4.91 -10.11
N ASN A 30 11.28 -5.97 -10.18
CA ASN A 30 11.73 -6.71 -9.00
C ASN A 30 12.89 -6.02 -8.23
N LYS A 31 13.31 -4.83 -8.64
CA LYS A 31 14.33 -4.06 -7.92
C LYS A 31 13.86 -3.61 -6.55
N ILE A 32 14.78 -3.72 -5.60
CA ILE A 32 14.64 -3.20 -4.24
C ILE A 32 15.89 -2.39 -3.94
N ASN A 33 15.72 -1.15 -3.51
CA ASN A 33 16.80 -0.24 -3.14
C ASN A 33 16.65 0.18 -1.67
N ASP A 34 17.64 0.92 -1.16
CA ASP A 34 17.66 1.36 0.24
C ASP A 34 16.48 2.28 0.59
N ALA A 35 16.02 3.10 -0.35
CA ALA A 35 14.85 3.95 -0.15
C ALA A 35 13.58 3.13 0.14
N HIS A 36 13.37 2.01 -0.55
CA HIS A 36 12.26 1.10 -0.26
C HIS A 36 12.36 0.51 1.16
N ILE A 37 13.56 0.16 1.60
CA ILE A 37 13.79 -0.42 2.93
C ILE A 37 13.52 0.61 4.02
N ILE A 38 13.99 1.85 3.82
CA ILE A 38 13.76 2.97 4.75
C ILE A 38 12.28 3.31 4.81
N LYS A 39 11.60 3.45 3.66
CA LYS A 39 10.17 3.76 3.58
C LYS A 39 9.32 2.66 4.23
N TYR A 40 9.63 1.39 3.98
CA TYR A 40 8.94 0.26 4.63
C TYR A 40 9.02 0.36 6.16
N LYS A 41 10.21 0.60 6.72
CA LYS A 41 10.40 0.71 8.17
C LYS A 41 9.60 1.86 8.76
N ASP A 42 9.73 3.05 8.18
CA ASP A 42 9.00 4.24 8.63
C ASP A 42 7.47 4.03 8.60
N TYR A 43 6.94 3.48 7.51
CA TYR A 43 5.50 3.25 7.37
C TYR A 43 5.01 2.19 8.36
N LYS A 44 5.78 1.11 8.55
CA LYS A 44 5.45 0.06 9.52
C LYS A 44 5.42 0.59 10.95
N GLU A 45 6.41 1.41 11.33
CA GLU A 45 6.50 2.02 12.66
C GLU A 45 5.31 2.96 12.92
N LYS A 46 4.97 3.84 11.96
CA LYS A 46 3.80 4.74 12.04
C LYS A 46 2.47 3.99 12.08
N ALA A 47 2.39 2.83 11.42
CA ALA A 47 1.22 1.96 11.47
C ALA A 47 1.08 1.21 12.81
N ASN A 48 2.13 1.18 13.64
CA ASN A 48 2.18 0.41 14.88
C ASN A 48 1.81 -1.07 14.67
N ILE A 49 2.45 -1.69 13.66
CA ILE A 49 2.31 -3.11 13.33
C ILE A 49 3.68 -3.80 13.33
N ASN A 50 3.68 -5.13 13.39
CA ASN A 50 4.87 -5.96 13.31
C ASN A 50 4.81 -6.91 12.09
N LEU A 51 5.92 -7.62 11.83
CA LEU A 51 6.01 -8.59 10.75
C LEU A 51 4.89 -9.64 10.77
N ASN A 52 4.57 -10.17 11.95
CA ASN A 52 3.56 -11.23 12.10
C ASN A 52 2.16 -10.74 11.74
N ASP A 53 1.85 -9.46 11.94
CA ASP A 53 0.57 -8.88 11.51
C ASP A 53 0.42 -9.04 9.98
N ILE A 54 1.49 -8.76 9.22
CA ILE A 54 1.51 -8.90 7.76
C ILE A 54 1.52 -10.37 7.36
N VAL A 55 2.39 -11.20 7.95
CA VAL A 55 2.51 -12.62 7.61
C VAL A 55 1.20 -13.37 7.86
N SER A 56 0.50 -13.09 8.97
CA SER A 56 -0.78 -13.73 9.29
C SER A 56 -1.88 -13.46 8.25
N ILE A 57 -1.84 -12.30 7.59
CA ILE A 57 -2.74 -11.98 6.48
C ILE A 57 -2.36 -12.77 5.24
N LEU A 58 -1.06 -12.88 4.94
CA LEU A 58 -0.55 -13.60 3.78
C LEU A 58 -0.85 -15.12 3.86
N GLU A 59 -0.72 -15.70 5.05
CA GLU A 59 -0.97 -17.15 5.25
C GLU A 59 -2.46 -17.52 5.26
N SER A 60 -3.35 -16.54 5.47
CA SER A 60 -4.80 -16.76 5.48
C SER A 60 -5.40 -16.61 4.09
N LYS A 61 -5.86 -17.72 3.49
CA LYS A 61 -6.47 -17.73 2.15
C LYS A 61 -7.66 -16.78 2.00
N ASP A 62 -8.49 -16.64 3.03
CA ASP A 62 -9.67 -15.78 2.96
C ASP A 62 -9.30 -14.30 3.13
N GLU A 63 -8.37 -13.98 4.03
CA GLU A 63 -7.84 -12.62 4.14
C GLU A 63 -7.09 -12.20 2.88
N MET A 64 -6.32 -13.09 2.27
CA MET A 64 -5.63 -12.82 1.01
C MET A 64 -6.61 -12.45 -0.11
N LYS A 65 -7.75 -13.14 -0.23
CA LYS A 65 -8.78 -12.77 -1.23
C LYS A 65 -9.31 -11.36 -0.97
N ILE A 66 -9.53 -11.00 0.30
CA ILE A 66 -10.00 -9.66 0.68
C ILE A 66 -8.93 -8.62 0.34
N VAL A 67 -7.66 -8.87 0.67
CA VAL A 67 -6.55 -7.96 0.34
C VAL A 67 -6.43 -7.76 -1.17
N VAL A 68 -6.43 -8.84 -1.96
CA VAL A 68 -6.35 -8.72 -3.42
C VAL A 68 -7.52 -7.89 -3.96
N ASN A 69 -8.73 -8.11 -3.45
CA ASN A 69 -9.90 -7.32 -3.86
C ASN A 69 -9.79 -5.85 -3.40
N TYR A 70 -9.29 -5.60 -2.19
CA TYR A 70 -9.04 -4.26 -1.65
C TYR A 70 -8.07 -3.50 -2.56
N VAL A 71 -6.92 -4.09 -2.85
CA VAL A 71 -5.88 -3.48 -3.69
C VAL A 71 -6.37 -3.31 -5.13
N SER A 72 -7.02 -4.32 -5.73
CA SER A 72 -7.58 -4.19 -7.08
C SER A 72 -8.59 -3.05 -7.18
N LYS A 73 -9.49 -2.88 -6.20
CA LYS A 73 -10.44 -1.76 -6.17
C LYS A 73 -9.75 -0.41 -6.00
N LYS A 74 -8.74 -0.35 -5.14
CA LYS A 74 -7.94 0.85 -4.91
C LYS A 74 -7.23 1.29 -6.20
N LEU A 75 -6.61 0.34 -6.90
CA LEU A 75 -5.94 0.58 -8.19
C LEU A 75 -6.92 1.12 -9.23
N VAL A 76 -8.11 0.53 -9.37
CA VAL A 76 -9.15 1.03 -10.31
C VAL A 76 -9.64 2.44 -9.94
N LYS A 77 -9.77 2.73 -8.64
CA LYS A 77 -10.25 4.06 -8.19
C LYS A 77 -9.28 5.18 -8.54
N TYR A 78 -7.97 4.91 -8.46
CA TYR A 78 -6.93 5.91 -8.70
C TYR A 78 -6.27 5.77 -10.08
N ASP A 79 -6.80 4.91 -10.95
CA ASP A 79 -6.33 4.75 -12.32
C ASP A 79 -6.52 6.06 -13.10
N GLY A 80 -5.46 6.55 -13.74
CA GLY A 80 -5.47 7.82 -14.48
C GLY A 80 -5.54 9.10 -13.62
N CYS A 81 -5.36 9.01 -12.29
CA CYS A 81 -5.13 10.19 -11.45
C CYS A 81 -3.63 10.52 -11.44
N ASP A 82 -3.16 11.22 -12.48
CA ASP A 82 -1.74 11.60 -12.62
C ASP A 82 -1.33 12.79 -11.73
N GLU A 83 -2.29 13.49 -11.13
CA GLU A 83 -2.04 14.68 -10.30
C GLU A 83 -2.35 14.39 -8.83
N GLN A 84 -1.29 14.30 -8.01
CA GLN A 84 -1.44 14.52 -6.58
C GLN A 84 -1.68 16.01 -6.36
N GLU A 85 -2.94 16.42 -6.19
CA GLU A 85 -3.27 17.78 -5.74
C GLU A 85 -2.81 17.93 -4.28
N TYR A 86 -1.67 18.58 -4.07
CA TYR A 86 -1.25 19.04 -2.75
C TYR A 86 -2.00 20.34 -2.41
N PRO A 87 -2.45 20.53 -1.14
CA PRO A 87 -2.94 21.85 -0.71
C PRO A 87 -1.86 22.93 -0.93
N ASP A 88 -2.29 24.17 -1.22
CA ASP A 88 -1.38 25.32 -1.40
C ASP A 88 -0.40 25.44 -0.22
N GLY A 89 0.91 25.32 -0.50
CA GLY A 89 1.97 25.41 0.50
C GLY A 89 2.31 24.12 1.24
N GLU A 90 1.66 22.99 0.92
CA GLU A 90 2.00 21.63 1.42
C GLU A 90 2.67 20.76 0.33
N GLU A 91 3.15 21.36 -0.76
CA GLU A 91 3.93 20.65 -1.77
C GLU A 91 5.25 20.14 -1.17
N PRO A 92 5.58 18.84 -1.32
CA PRO A 92 6.86 18.33 -0.91
C PRO A 92 7.97 18.91 -1.79
N ASP A 93 9.15 19.07 -1.20
CA ASP A 93 10.38 19.36 -1.94
C ASP A 93 10.57 18.35 -3.07
N GLU A 94 11.22 18.72 -4.18
CA GLU A 94 11.40 17.81 -5.33
C GLU A 94 12.02 16.45 -4.95
N ASP A 95 12.81 16.42 -3.88
CA ASP A 95 13.48 15.24 -3.35
C ASP A 95 12.56 14.37 -2.47
N GLU A 96 11.48 14.95 -1.95
CA GLU A 96 10.42 14.30 -1.15
C GLU A 96 9.17 13.96 -1.97
N LYS A 97 9.07 14.46 -3.22
CA LYS A 97 8.05 14.02 -4.16
C LYS A 97 8.20 12.52 -4.34
N ASP A 98 7.23 11.77 -3.82
CA ASP A 98 7.06 10.37 -4.20
C ASP A 98 7.13 10.34 -5.72
N ILE A 99 8.08 9.58 -6.28
CA ILE A 99 8.16 9.35 -7.72
C ILE A 99 6.79 8.80 -8.09
N ILE A 100 5.93 9.68 -8.60
CA ILE A 100 4.66 9.28 -9.18
C ILE A 100 5.12 8.49 -10.40
N VAL A 101 5.09 7.17 -10.29
CA VAL A 101 5.24 6.29 -11.44
C VAL A 101 3.94 6.40 -12.24
N SER A 102 3.70 7.58 -12.81
CA SER A 102 2.79 7.82 -13.92
C SER A 102 3.67 7.70 -15.14
N SER A 103 3.61 6.58 -15.88
CA SER A 103 2.80 6.61 -17.10
C SER A 103 2.48 5.22 -17.72
N ASN A 104 2.79 4.08 -17.07
CA ASN A 104 2.75 2.75 -17.73
C ASN A 104 2.24 1.56 -16.87
N ASN A 105 1.52 1.79 -15.76
CA ASN A 105 1.17 0.71 -14.79
C ASN A 105 2.41 -0.04 -14.26
N GLU A 106 3.56 0.63 -14.17
CA GLU A 106 4.82 0.07 -13.68
C GLU A 106 4.91 0.26 -12.15
N TYR A 107 5.22 -0.81 -11.42
CA TYR A 107 5.34 -0.79 -9.96
C TYR A 107 6.57 -1.58 -9.52
N TYR A 108 7.18 -1.21 -8.39
CA TYR A 108 8.17 -2.08 -7.76
C TYR A 108 7.50 -3.28 -7.08
N ILE A 109 8.22 -4.40 -6.93
CA ILE A 109 7.74 -5.59 -6.21
C ILE A 109 7.31 -5.28 -4.77
N THR A 110 7.81 -4.18 -4.20
CA THR A 110 7.45 -3.68 -2.87
C THR A 110 6.08 -3.04 -2.82
N PHE A 111 5.39 -2.73 -3.94
CA PHE A 111 4.15 -1.94 -3.92
C PHE A 111 3.06 -2.54 -3.01
N LEU A 112 2.91 -3.87 -3.01
CA LEU A 112 1.89 -4.56 -2.24
C LEU A 112 2.14 -4.40 -0.73
N ILE A 113 3.39 -4.20 -0.28
CA ILE A 113 3.69 -4.04 1.14
C ILE A 113 2.99 -2.83 1.75
N TYR A 114 2.97 -1.71 1.02
CA TYR A 114 2.37 -0.47 1.52
C TYR A 114 0.85 -0.62 1.66
N HIS A 115 0.23 -1.35 0.74
CA HIS A 115 -1.19 -1.68 0.84
C HIS A 115 -1.51 -2.68 1.96
N LEU A 116 -0.63 -3.64 2.21
CA LEU A 116 -0.75 -4.55 3.34
C LEU A 116 -0.68 -3.78 4.67
N ILE A 117 0.24 -2.81 4.80
CA ILE A 117 0.34 -1.96 5.99
C ILE A 117 -0.97 -1.18 6.23
N GLU A 118 -1.51 -0.51 5.20
CA GLU A 118 -2.80 0.19 5.30
C GLU A 118 -3.94 -0.76 5.69
N TYR A 119 -3.98 -1.95 5.08
CA TYR A 119 -4.98 -2.97 5.38
C TYR A 119 -4.87 -3.45 6.83
N CYS A 120 -3.65 -3.66 7.35
CA CYS A 120 -3.42 -3.98 8.76
C CYS A 120 -3.96 -2.90 9.68
N VAL A 121 -3.70 -1.62 9.38
CA VAL A 121 -4.22 -0.48 10.14
C VAL A 121 -5.75 -0.51 10.16
N LEU A 122 -6.39 -0.61 9.00
CA LEU A 122 -7.85 -0.67 8.87
C LEU A 122 -8.47 -1.86 9.61
N LYS A 123 -7.80 -3.01 9.62
CA LYS A 123 -8.24 -4.23 10.30
C LYS A 123 -8.10 -4.13 11.81
N LYS A 124 -7.01 -3.54 12.31
CA LYS A 124 -6.70 -3.43 13.74
C LYS A 124 -7.44 -2.28 14.41
N ASN A 125 -7.43 -1.10 13.78
CA ASN A 125 -8.10 0.09 14.28
C ASN A 125 -8.49 0.99 13.10
N ARG A 126 -9.73 0.83 12.63
CA ARG A 126 -10.27 1.61 11.51
C ARG A 126 -10.26 3.12 11.77
N ASP A 127 -10.35 3.57 13.01
CA ASP A 127 -10.36 5.00 13.35
C ASP A 127 -8.96 5.61 13.33
N TYR A 128 -7.91 4.80 13.52
CA TYR A 128 -6.52 5.25 13.45
C TYR A 128 -6.02 5.52 12.02
N ILE A 129 -6.75 5.06 10.99
CA ILE A 129 -6.31 5.27 9.60
C ILE A 129 -6.18 6.75 9.24
N ASP A 130 -7.01 7.63 9.81
CA ASP A 130 -6.94 9.08 9.59
C ASP A 130 -5.63 9.67 10.14
N GLU A 131 -5.17 9.16 11.28
CA GLU A 131 -3.91 9.57 11.89
C GLU A 131 -2.72 8.98 11.13
N TYR A 132 -2.78 7.68 10.81
CA TYR A 132 -1.75 7.01 10.03
C TYR A 132 -1.46 7.69 8.69
N VAL A 133 -2.50 7.97 7.90
CA VAL A 133 -2.37 8.61 6.57
C VAL A 133 -1.76 10.01 6.69
N LYS A 134 -2.03 10.74 7.77
CA LYS A 134 -1.36 12.02 8.06
C LYS A 134 0.12 11.83 8.42
N LEU A 135 0.44 10.83 9.25
CA LEU A 135 1.82 10.54 9.66
C LEU A 135 2.72 10.17 8.47
N ILE A 136 2.18 9.51 7.46
CA ILE A 136 2.89 9.20 6.21
C ILE A 136 2.77 10.31 5.15
N ARG A 137 2.26 11.50 5.55
CA ARG A 137 2.19 12.73 4.74
C ARG A 137 1.44 12.59 3.41
N ILE A 138 0.38 11.79 3.36
CA ILE A 138 -0.45 11.69 2.15
C ILE A 138 -1.29 12.97 1.97
N PRO A 139 -1.28 13.60 0.78
CA PRO A 139 -2.09 14.77 0.48
C PRO A 139 -3.57 14.49 0.61
N ASN A 140 -4.35 15.52 0.97
CA ASN A 140 -5.79 15.35 1.19
C ASN A 140 -6.12 14.17 2.13
N SER A 141 -5.28 13.95 3.15
CA SER A 141 -5.29 12.78 4.04
C SER A 141 -6.68 12.39 4.55
N LYS A 142 -7.54 13.37 4.89
CA LYS A 142 -8.92 13.13 5.31
C LYS A 142 -9.77 12.48 4.22
N LYS A 143 -9.68 12.98 2.98
CA LYS A 143 -10.39 12.42 1.81
C LYS A 143 -9.87 11.01 1.55
N TYR A 144 -8.56 10.85 1.49
CA TYR A 144 -7.93 9.56 1.25
C TYR A 144 -8.33 8.51 2.30
N ALA A 145 -8.23 8.84 3.59
CA ALA A 145 -8.61 7.96 4.68
C ALA A 145 -10.08 7.53 4.61
N LYS A 146 -11.00 8.45 4.29
CA LYS A 146 -12.41 8.14 4.05
C LYS A 146 -12.58 7.12 2.92
N GLU A 147 -11.89 7.32 1.81
CA GLU A 147 -11.95 6.44 0.65
C GLU A 147 -11.39 5.04 0.95
N LEU A 148 -10.31 4.96 1.72
CA LEU A 148 -9.77 3.67 2.19
C LEU A 148 -10.79 2.91 3.04
N LYS A 149 -11.47 3.59 3.97
CA LYS A 149 -12.53 2.99 4.81
C LYS A 149 -13.69 2.47 3.95
N GLU A 150 -14.12 3.23 2.95
CA GLU A 150 -15.19 2.84 2.02
C GLU A 150 -14.80 1.59 1.22
N ILE A 151 -13.61 1.57 0.60
CA ILE A 151 -13.13 0.41 -0.15
C ILE A 151 -13.05 -0.81 0.77
N PHE A 152 -12.49 -0.65 1.97
CA PHE A 152 -12.35 -1.73 2.95
C PHE A 152 -13.71 -2.31 3.38
N ALA A 153 -14.72 -1.46 3.58
CA ALA A 153 -16.07 -1.92 3.90
C ALA A 153 -16.69 -2.74 2.76
N GLN A 154 -16.47 -2.34 1.50
CA GLN A 154 -17.03 -3.03 0.34
C GLN A 154 -16.42 -4.41 0.07
N VAL A 155 -15.22 -4.70 0.54
CA VAL A 155 -14.55 -6.00 0.31
C VAL A 155 -14.68 -6.97 1.46
N LYS A 156 -15.11 -6.49 2.63
CA LYS A 156 -15.41 -7.32 3.81
C LYS A 156 -16.87 -7.79 3.88
N ASN A 157 -17.74 -7.21 3.05
CA ASN A 157 -19.16 -7.58 2.96
C ASN A 157 -19.38 -8.72 1.97
#